data_AF-A0A7V2Y677-F1
#
_entry.id   AF-A0A7V2Y677-F1
#
_cell.length_a   1.000
_cell.length_b   1.000
_cell.length_c   1.000
_cell.angle_alpha   90.00
_cell.angle_beta   90.00
_cell.angle_gamma   90.00
#
_symmetry.space_group_name_H-M   'P 1'
#
loop_
_entity.id
_entity.type
_entity.pdbx_description
1 polymer ?
#
loop_
_entity_poly.entity_id
_entity_poly.type
_entity_poly.pdbx_seq_one_letter_code
_entity_poly.pdbx_strand_id
1 'polypeptide(L)'
;MKWHPGRHDLMAYAEGLADRRGILSAKVAGHVSACPVCMAEVQRIRASFELLRRSGELEPSDDFTTRVLLAAREKRTAIESQRVNRSRIRPLAKGMAYAAGVLLVAMAVFKAALNAAPHTPSRYAAASAPVEEALLSPDAILRASTEVQALAAAVQAVSTQRLSPSEIERRRTVQALNTDIEAARAALQRNPGCLRASRMMDDNLQRQAQALRALYLQSSL
;
A
#
# COMPACT_ATOMS: atom_id res chain seq x y z
N MET A 1 -43.88 15.64 4.11
CA MET A 1 -43.33 15.15 2.83
C MET A 1 -43.05 13.67 2.98
N LYS A 2 -43.72 12.80 2.21
CA LYS A 2 -43.49 11.35 2.28
C LYS A 2 -42.19 11.06 1.52
N TRP A 3 -41.12 10.77 2.24
CA TRP A 3 -39.86 10.35 1.65
C TRP A 3 -40.06 8.99 0.97
N HIS A 4 -39.66 8.85 -0.29
CA HIS A 4 -39.63 7.58 -1.01
C HIS A 4 -38.16 7.18 -1.22
N PRO A 5 -37.78 5.91 -0.93
CA PRO A 5 -36.45 5.41 -1.25
C PRO A 5 -36.16 5.56 -2.75
N GLY A 6 -34.89 5.79 -3.09
CA GLY A 6 -34.48 5.83 -4.49
C GLY A 6 -34.67 4.45 -5.15
N ARG A 7 -34.75 4.43 -6.48
CA ARG A 7 -34.89 3.17 -7.24
C ARG A 7 -33.75 2.18 -6.94
N HIS A 8 -32.53 2.68 -6.74
CA HIS A 8 -31.38 1.87 -6.34
C HIS A 8 -31.59 1.19 -4.97
N ASP A 9 -32.18 1.89 -3.99
CA ASP A 9 -32.45 1.31 -2.66
C ASP A 9 -33.52 0.22 -2.73
N LEU A 10 -34.56 0.43 -3.53
CA LEU A 10 -35.62 -0.57 -3.77
C LEU A 10 -35.07 -1.80 -4.49
N MET A 11 -34.15 -1.61 -5.44
CA MET A 11 -33.49 -2.70 -6.16
C MET A 11 -32.58 -3.51 -5.24
N ALA A 12 -31.71 -2.84 -4.46
CA ALA A 12 -30.85 -3.51 -3.48
C ALA A 12 -31.66 -4.26 -2.42
N TYR A 13 -32.80 -3.69 -1.99
CA TYR A 13 -33.74 -4.37 -1.09
C TYR A 13 -34.38 -5.61 -1.75
N ALA A 14 -34.82 -5.51 -3.02
CA ALA A 14 -35.39 -6.62 -3.77
C ALA A 14 -34.38 -7.77 -4.00
N GLU A 15 -33.13 -7.43 -4.29
CA GLU A 15 -32.00 -8.38 -4.43
C GLU A 15 -31.73 -9.11 -3.11
N GLY A 16 -31.64 -8.37 -1.99
CA GLY A 16 -31.46 -8.97 -0.67
C GLY A 16 -32.58 -9.95 -0.27
N LEU A 17 -33.83 -9.69 -0.72
CA LEU A 17 -34.96 -10.61 -0.55
C LEU A 17 -34.86 -11.86 -1.43
N ALA A 18 -34.26 -11.77 -2.62
CA ALA A 18 -34.10 -12.90 -3.52
C ALA A 18 -32.99 -13.85 -3.03
N ASP A 19 -31.85 -13.30 -2.59
CA ASP A 19 -30.65 -14.07 -2.24
C ASP A 19 -30.69 -14.70 -0.84
N ARG A 20 -31.66 -14.29 0.02
CA ARG A 20 -31.80 -14.73 1.42
C ARG A 20 -30.55 -14.51 2.30
N ARG A 21 -29.55 -13.75 1.83
CA ARG A 21 -28.25 -13.54 2.49
C ARG A 21 -27.86 -12.08 2.66
N GLY A 22 -28.65 -11.14 2.15
CA GLY A 22 -28.36 -9.71 2.23
C GLY A 22 -28.77 -9.08 3.56
N ILE A 23 -27.94 -8.17 4.09
CA ILE A 23 -28.33 -7.29 5.20
C ILE A 23 -29.36 -6.30 4.64
N LEU A 24 -30.62 -6.42 5.09
CA LEU A 24 -31.70 -5.54 4.66
C LEU A 24 -31.71 -4.27 5.52
N SER A 25 -31.80 -3.10 4.87
CA SER A 25 -32.00 -1.84 5.58
C SER A 25 -33.39 -1.81 6.23
N ALA A 26 -33.43 -1.81 7.57
CA ALA A 26 -34.68 -1.76 8.34
C ALA A 26 -35.55 -0.54 7.97
N LYS A 27 -34.92 0.59 7.64
CA LYS A 27 -35.61 1.82 7.21
C LYS A 27 -36.36 1.61 5.90
N VAL A 28 -35.72 0.97 4.91
CA VAL A 28 -36.35 0.69 3.60
C VAL A 28 -37.42 -0.38 3.76
N ALA A 29 -37.15 -1.43 4.54
CA ALA A 29 -38.13 -2.48 4.84
C ALA A 29 -39.42 -1.91 5.47
N GLY A 30 -39.27 -1.06 6.48
CA GLY A 30 -40.39 -0.38 7.14
C GLY A 30 -41.22 0.45 6.16
N HIS A 31 -40.56 1.26 5.33
CA HIS A 31 -41.25 2.06 4.32
C HIS A 31 -41.97 1.21 3.27
N VAL A 32 -41.31 0.18 2.74
CA VAL A 32 -41.90 -0.73 1.75
C VAL A 32 -43.12 -1.43 2.32
N SER A 33 -43.11 -1.81 3.60
CA SER A 33 -44.27 -2.42 4.26
C SER A 33 -45.45 -1.45 4.42
N ALA A 34 -45.19 -0.15 4.58
CA ALA A 34 -46.22 0.87 4.77
C ALA A 34 -46.70 1.52 3.45
N CYS A 35 -45.92 1.43 2.36
CA CYS A 35 -46.19 2.14 1.12
C CYS A 35 -46.53 1.15 -0.03
N PRO A 36 -47.79 1.10 -0.51
CA PRO A 36 -48.20 0.13 -1.53
C PRO A 36 -47.52 0.37 -2.89
N VAL A 37 -47.19 1.62 -3.22
CA VAL A 37 -46.48 1.96 -4.47
C VAL A 37 -45.06 1.38 -4.47
N CYS A 38 -44.32 1.56 -3.37
CA CYS A 38 -42.96 1.00 -3.25
C CYS A 38 -42.98 -0.53 -3.16
N MET A 39 -43.99 -1.13 -2.50
CA MET A 39 -44.20 -2.58 -2.50
C MET A 39 -44.41 -3.11 -3.91
N ALA A 40 -45.27 -2.47 -4.71
CA ALA A 40 -45.54 -2.87 -6.09
C ALA A 40 -44.29 -2.78 -6.99
N GLU A 41 -43.44 -1.77 -6.78
CA GLU A 41 -42.15 -1.65 -7.47
C GLU A 41 -41.21 -2.81 -7.09
N VAL A 42 -41.04 -3.09 -5.79
CA VAL A 42 -40.20 -4.20 -5.31
C VAL A 42 -40.70 -5.55 -5.85
N GLN A 43 -42.01 -5.77 -5.89
CA GLN A 43 -42.60 -6.98 -6.47
C GLN A 43 -42.31 -7.10 -7.97
N ARG A 44 -42.40 -6.01 -8.74
CA ARG A 44 -42.02 -6.00 -10.15
C ARG A 44 -40.55 -6.36 -10.36
N ILE A 45 -39.64 -5.78 -9.56
CA ILE A 45 -38.20 -6.10 -9.62
C ILE A 45 -37.98 -7.59 -9.30
N ARG A 46 -38.64 -8.12 -8.26
CA ARG A 46 -38.54 -9.54 -7.89
C ARG A 46 -39.07 -10.47 -8.99
N ALA A 47 -40.15 -10.10 -9.66
CA ALA A 47 -40.67 -10.87 -10.79
C ALA A 47 -39.65 -10.93 -11.94
N SER A 48 -38.94 -9.84 -12.22
CA SER A 48 -37.85 -9.83 -13.20
C SER A 48 -36.69 -10.75 -12.79
N PHE A 49 -36.30 -10.76 -11.52
CA PHE A 49 -35.29 -11.70 -11.02
C PHE A 49 -35.76 -13.15 -11.12
N GLU A 50 -37.03 -13.43 -10.86
CA GLU A 50 -37.57 -14.79 -11.00
C GLU A 50 -37.56 -15.27 -12.46
N LEU A 51 -37.82 -14.37 -13.42
CA LEU A 51 -37.67 -14.68 -14.85
C LEU A 51 -36.23 -15.02 -15.21
N LEU A 52 -35.26 -14.24 -14.71
CA LEU A 52 -33.82 -14.53 -14.90
C LEU A 52 -33.40 -15.82 -14.20
N ARG A 53 -33.96 -16.14 -13.04
CA ARG A 53 -33.68 -17.40 -12.34
C ARG A 53 -34.19 -18.61 -13.10
N ARG A 54 -35.27 -18.44 -13.88
CA ARG A 54 -35.83 -19.48 -14.76
C ARG A 54 -35.07 -19.66 -16.06
N SER A 55 -34.23 -18.72 -16.48
CA SER A 55 -33.49 -18.86 -17.75
C SER A 55 -32.38 -19.91 -17.73
N GLY A 56 -32.28 -20.71 -16.66
CA GLY A 56 -31.26 -21.74 -16.50
C GLY A 56 -29.89 -21.15 -16.19
N GLU A 57 -29.04 -21.94 -15.54
CA GLU A 57 -27.62 -21.62 -15.50
C GLU A 57 -27.09 -21.79 -16.93
N LEU A 58 -26.48 -20.74 -17.47
CA LEU A 58 -25.77 -20.85 -18.75
C LEU A 58 -24.61 -21.81 -18.53
N GLU A 59 -24.72 -23.01 -19.10
CA GLU A 59 -23.64 -23.99 -19.05
C GLU A 59 -22.44 -23.39 -19.80
N PRO A 60 -21.33 -23.12 -19.10
CA PRO A 60 -20.15 -22.62 -19.78
C PRO A 60 -19.67 -23.68 -20.76
N SER A 61 -19.29 -23.26 -21.97
CA SER A 61 -18.62 -24.16 -22.92
C SER A 61 -17.47 -24.89 -22.24
N ASP A 62 -17.27 -26.18 -22.56
CA ASP A 62 -16.21 -27.03 -21.97
C ASP A 62 -14.82 -26.38 -22.01
N ASP A 63 -14.55 -25.59 -23.05
CA ASP A 63 -13.28 -24.87 -23.25
C ASP A 63 -13.16 -23.56 -22.46
N PHE A 64 -14.24 -23.08 -21.82
CA PHE A 64 -14.21 -21.84 -21.05
C PHE A 64 -13.23 -21.91 -19.88
N THR A 65 -13.31 -22.98 -19.09
CA THR A 65 -12.40 -23.18 -17.94
C THR A 65 -10.95 -23.20 -18.39
N THR A 66 -10.65 -23.93 -19.48
CA THR A 66 -9.32 -23.99 -20.08
C THR A 66 -8.83 -22.62 -20.52
N ARG A 67 -9.67 -21.84 -21.23
CA ARG A 67 -9.32 -20.48 -21.66
C ARG A 67 -9.08 -19.54 -20.49
N VAL A 68 -9.88 -19.61 -19.43
CA VAL A 68 -9.70 -18.80 -18.22
C VAL A 68 -8.39 -19.15 -17.53
N LEU A 69 -8.06 -20.43 -17.41
CA LEU A 69 -6.81 -20.87 -16.79
C LEU A 69 -5.58 -20.48 -17.62
N LEU A 70 -5.64 -20.60 -18.94
CA LEU A 70 -4.57 -20.15 -19.84
C LEU A 70 -4.37 -18.63 -19.74
N ALA A 71 -5.45 -17.85 -19.85
CA ALA A 71 -5.38 -16.39 -19.71
C ALA A 71 -4.86 -15.96 -18.32
N ALA A 72 -5.27 -16.65 -17.25
CA ALA A 72 -4.76 -16.40 -15.91
C ALA A 72 -3.26 -16.71 -15.79
N ARG A 73 -2.79 -17.80 -16.42
CA ARG A 73 -1.37 -18.17 -16.44
C ARG A 73 -0.53 -17.16 -17.20
N GLU A 74 -0.96 -16.77 -18.40
CA GLU A 74 -0.30 -15.73 -19.20
C GLU A 74 -0.20 -14.40 -18.45
N LYS A 75 -1.25 -14.02 -17.73
CA LYS A 75 -1.23 -12.80 -16.92
C LYS A 75 -0.23 -12.89 -15.76
N ARG A 76 -0.12 -14.06 -15.12
CA ARG A 76 0.87 -14.27 -14.04
C ARG A 76 2.30 -14.19 -14.57
N THR A 77 2.60 -14.84 -15.69
CA THR A 77 3.95 -14.81 -16.29
C THR A 77 4.32 -13.41 -16.79
N ALA A 78 3.36 -12.66 -17.32
CA ALA A 78 3.56 -11.25 -17.70
C ALA A 78 3.91 -10.38 -16.47
N ILE A 79 3.21 -10.56 -15.35
CA ILE A 79 3.51 -9.82 -14.11
C ILE A 79 4.89 -10.20 -13.55
N GLU A 80 5.23 -11.49 -13.55
CA GLU A 80 6.53 -11.97 -13.07
C GLU A 80 7.69 -11.45 -13.92
N SER A 81 7.58 -11.56 -15.25
CA SER A 81 8.61 -11.03 -16.17
C SER A 81 8.77 -9.52 -16.02
N GLN A 82 7.68 -8.77 -15.83
CA GLN A 82 7.74 -7.34 -15.56
C GLN A 82 8.45 -7.05 -14.23
N ARG A 83 8.19 -7.83 -13.17
CA ARG A 83 8.87 -7.69 -11.87
C ARG A 83 10.37 -7.97 -12.00
N VAL A 84 10.76 -9.03 -12.69
CA VAL A 84 12.17 -9.39 -12.93
C VAL A 84 12.89 -8.31 -13.75
N ASN A 85 12.25 -7.78 -14.80
CA ASN A 85 12.83 -6.70 -15.59
C ASN A 85 13.00 -5.43 -14.75
N ARG A 86 11.98 -5.07 -13.95
CA ARG A 86 12.05 -3.91 -13.06
C ARG A 86 13.12 -4.09 -11.98
N SER A 87 13.28 -5.29 -11.43
CA SER A 87 14.32 -5.56 -10.43
C SER A 87 15.73 -5.54 -11.01
N ARG A 88 15.92 -5.86 -12.30
CA ARG A 88 17.22 -5.74 -12.99
C ARG A 88 17.58 -4.31 -13.34
N ILE A 89 16.60 -3.50 -13.76
CA ILE A 89 16.85 -2.10 -14.18
C ILE A 89 17.06 -1.18 -12.97
N ARG A 90 16.39 -1.43 -11.84
CA ARG A 90 16.47 -0.59 -10.64
C ARG A 90 17.88 -0.44 -10.04
N PRO A 91 18.72 -1.48 -9.88
CA PRO A 91 20.09 -1.32 -9.40
C PRO A 91 20.98 -0.61 -10.43
N LEU A 92 20.77 -0.86 -11.72
CA LEU A 92 21.50 -0.19 -12.82
C LEU A 92 21.21 1.32 -12.84
N ALA A 93 19.94 1.71 -12.75
CA ALA A 93 19.53 3.10 -12.66
C ALA A 93 20.08 3.80 -11.41
N LYS A 94 20.12 3.10 -10.26
CA LYS A 94 20.78 3.62 -9.06
C LYS A 94 22.28 3.84 -9.29
N GLY A 95 22.98 2.88 -9.90
CA GLY A 95 24.39 3.02 -10.24
C GLY A 95 24.68 4.22 -11.12
N MET A 96 23.88 4.42 -12.17
CA MET A 96 24.01 5.60 -13.05
C MET A 96 23.73 6.92 -12.32
N ALA A 97 22.75 6.96 -11.43
CA ALA A 97 22.46 8.15 -10.63
C ALA A 97 23.64 8.53 -9.71
N TYR A 98 24.29 7.55 -9.07
CA TYR A 98 25.50 7.80 -8.28
C TYR A 98 26.66 8.30 -9.14
N ALA A 99 26.91 7.68 -10.29
CA ALA A 99 27.97 8.11 -11.20
C ALA A 99 27.77 9.55 -11.70
N ALA A 100 26.53 9.90 -12.08
CA ALA A 100 26.18 11.26 -12.47
C ALA A 100 26.36 12.26 -11.32
N GLY A 101 25.98 11.90 -10.09
CA GLY A 101 26.21 12.72 -8.91
C GLY A 101 27.69 13.00 -8.64
N VAL A 102 28.54 11.97 -8.73
CA VAL A 102 30.00 12.11 -8.56
C VAL A 102 30.58 13.04 -9.64
N LEU A 103 30.14 12.90 -10.89
CA LEU A 103 30.56 13.79 -11.99
C LEU A 103 30.16 15.24 -11.76
N LEU A 104 28.95 15.50 -11.27
CA LEU A 104 28.49 16.86 -10.94
C LEU A 104 29.31 17.48 -9.80
N VAL A 105 29.61 16.71 -8.76
CA VAL A 105 30.45 17.17 -7.65
C VAL A 105 31.88 17.45 -8.13
N ALA A 106 32.47 16.54 -8.92
CA ALA A 106 33.80 16.73 -9.49
C ALA A 106 33.84 17.99 -10.37
N MET A 107 32.84 18.19 -11.23
CA MET A 107 32.74 19.39 -12.07
C MET A 107 32.60 20.66 -11.23
N ALA A 108 31.83 20.64 -10.14
CA ALA A 108 31.70 21.78 -9.24
C ALA A 108 33.03 22.12 -8.53
N VAL A 109 33.76 21.11 -8.05
CA VAL A 109 35.08 21.27 -7.42
C VAL A 109 36.11 21.82 -8.42
N PHE A 110 36.16 21.26 -9.64
CA PHE A 110 37.04 21.76 -10.70
C PHE A 110 36.71 23.20 -11.09
N LYS A 111 35.42 23.54 -11.21
CA LYS A 111 34.99 24.91 -11.51
C LYS A 111 35.36 25.88 -10.38
N ALA A 112 35.24 25.46 -9.12
CA ALA A 112 35.68 26.26 -7.97
C ALA A 112 37.21 26.46 -7.97
N ALA A 113 37.99 25.41 -8.29
CA ALA A 113 39.44 25.49 -8.39
C ALA A 113 39.90 26.39 -9.55
N LEU A 114 39.23 26.33 -10.71
CA LEU A 114 39.55 27.19 -11.86
C LEU A 114 39.17 28.66 -11.64
N ASN A 115 38.11 28.92 -10.87
CA ASN A 115 37.69 30.28 -10.51
C ASN A 115 38.43 30.85 -9.30
N ALA A 116 39.20 30.03 -8.58
CA ALA A 116 40.11 30.50 -7.56
C ALA A 116 41.31 31.18 -8.24
N ALA A 117 41.16 32.47 -8.54
CA ALA A 117 42.29 33.31 -8.94
C ALA A 117 43.41 33.23 -7.88
N PRO A 118 44.69 33.39 -8.28
CA PRO A 118 45.82 33.28 -7.37
C PRO A 118 45.89 34.52 -6.48
N HIS A 119 45.13 34.52 -5.39
CA HIS A 119 45.31 35.45 -4.28
C HIS A 119 45.75 34.65 -3.06
N THR A 120 47.08 34.69 -2.86
CA THR A 120 47.84 34.72 -1.61
C THR A 120 47.44 33.79 -0.43
N PRO A 121 48.43 33.16 0.22
CA PRO A 121 48.20 32.03 1.11
C PRO A 121 47.66 32.50 2.46
N SER A 122 46.51 32.00 2.87
CA SER A 122 46.07 32.14 4.25
C SER A 122 45.33 30.90 4.71
N ARG A 123 45.98 30.23 5.67
CA ARG A 123 45.46 29.26 6.62
C ARG A 123 44.95 27.94 6.04
N TYR A 124 45.85 26.96 6.13
CA TYR A 124 45.52 25.60 6.52
C TYR A 124 44.50 25.60 7.67
N ALA A 125 43.22 25.48 7.34
CA ALA A 125 42.23 24.91 8.23
C ALA A 125 42.09 23.45 7.82
N ALA A 126 43.02 22.63 8.31
CA ALA A 126 42.84 21.18 8.37
C ALA A 126 41.70 20.91 9.36
N ALA A 127 40.47 20.94 8.86
CA ALA A 127 39.33 20.32 9.52
C ALA A 127 39.11 18.96 8.85
N SER A 128 39.99 18.01 9.14
CA SER A 128 39.68 16.59 9.03
C SER A 128 38.56 16.30 10.02
N ALA A 129 37.32 16.35 9.55
CA ALA A 129 36.19 15.77 10.27
C ALA A 129 36.46 14.27 10.41
N PRO A 130 36.43 13.70 11.63
CA PRO A 130 36.48 12.26 11.76
C PRO A 130 35.23 11.70 11.10
N VAL A 131 35.44 10.80 10.13
CA VAL A 131 34.41 9.88 9.67
C VAL A 131 34.11 9.00 10.86
N GLU A 132 33.10 9.42 11.63
CA GLU A 132 32.52 8.68 12.72
C GLU A 132 31.86 7.46 12.08
N GLU A 133 32.61 6.37 12.10
CA GLU A 133 32.15 5.03 11.82
C GLU A 133 31.01 4.75 12.79
N ALA A 134 29.78 4.96 12.32
CA ALA A 134 28.54 4.82 13.06
C ALA A 134 28.37 3.34 13.47
N LEU A 135 29.07 2.97 14.54
CA LEU A 135 28.68 1.85 15.38
C LEU A 135 27.23 2.11 15.78
N LEU A 136 26.37 1.18 15.36
CA LEU A 136 24.95 1.09 15.62
C LEU A 136 24.65 1.39 17.10
N SER A 137 24.51 2.68 17.42
CA SER A 137 24.17 3.10 18.78
C SER A 137 22.74 2.63 19.06
N PRO A 138 22.51 1.87 20.14
CA PRO A 138 21.17 1.42 20.55
C PRO A 138 20.16 2.58 20.64
N ASP A 139 20.64 3.79 20.93
CA ASP A 139 19.82 5.00 21.01
C ASP A 139 19.25 5.47 19.67
N ALA A 140 19.96 5.20 18.56
CA ALA A 140 19.47 5.53 17.22
C ALA A 140 18.27 4.64 16.84
N ILE A 141 18.30 3.37 17.26
CA ILE A 141 17.21 2.41 17.06
C ILE A 141 15.98 2.82 17.89
N LEU A 142 16.19 3.27 19.13
CA LEU A 142 15.11 3.76 19.98
C LEU A 142 14.44 5.01 19.39
N ARG A 143 15.20 6.00 18.93
CA ARG A 143 14.63 7.19 18.28
C ARG A 143 13.85 6.84 17.01
N ALA A 144 14.42 6.01 16.14
CA ALA A 144 13.72 5.55 14.94
C ALA A 144 12.41 4.83 15.27
N SER A 145 12.38 4.01 16.34
CA SER A 145 11.17 3.32 16.77
C SER A 145 10.08 4.28 17.26
N THR A 146 10.45 5.35 17.96
CA THR A 146 9.50 6.38 18.43
C THR A 146 8.91 7.21 17.29
N GLU A 147 9.73 7.54 16.27
CA GLU A 147 9.24 8.24 15.07
C GLU A 147 8.25 7.37 14.28
N VAL A 148 8.55 6.07 14.15
CA VAL A 148 7.65 5.11 13.46
C VAL A 148 6.33 4.96 14.22
N GLN A 149 6.35 4.92 15.56
CA GLN A 149 5.13 4.89 16.37
C GLN A 149 4.30 6.16 16.21
N ALA A 150 4.93 7.33 16.21
CA ALA A 150 4.23 8.61 16.00
C ALA A 150 3.55 8.68 14.62
N LEU A 151 4.25 8.24 13.56
CA LEU A 151 3.70 8.16 12.21
C LEU A 151 2.55 7.14 12.09
N ALA A 152 2.67 5.98 12.74
CA ALA A 152 1.63 4.96 12.75
C ALA A 152 0.35 5.47 13.44
N ALA A 153 0.49 6.19 14.56
CA ALA A 153 -0.63 6.81 15.26
C ALA A 153 -1.32 7.88 14.40
N ALA A 154 -0.54 8.74 13.72
CA ALA A 154 -1.08 9.75 12.83
C ALA A 154 -1.88 9.14 11.66
N VAL A 155 -1.40 8.05 11.07
CA VAL A 155 -2.09 7.35 9.97
C VAL A 155 -3.37 6.64 10.44
N GLN A 156 -3.41 6.15 11.69
CA GLN A 156 -4.62 5.55 12.26
C GLN A 156 -5.70 6.59 12.56
N ALA A 157 -5.35 7.79 13.01
CA ALA A 157 -6.31 8.84 13.35
C ALA A 157 -7.12 9.36 12.14
N VAL A 158 -6.56 9.26 10.92
CA VAL A 158 -7.18 9.74 9.67
C VAL A 158 -8.10 8.67 9.01
N SER A 159 -8.18 7.46 9.59
CA SER A 159 -8.70 6.25 8.94
C SER A 159 -10.23 5.99 9.07
N THR A 160 -11.10 7.00 8.97
CA THR A 160 -12.57 6.78 8.94
C THR A 160 -13.16 6.74 7.54
N GLN A 161 -12.35 6.94 6.49
CA GLN A 161 -12.78 7.03 5.10
C GLN A 161 -12.67 5.69 4.35
N ARG A 162 -13.50 5.49 3.31
CA ARG A 162 -13.48 4.27 2.47
C ARG A 162 -12.08 4.08 1.88
N LEU A 163 -11.42 2.99 2.28
CA LEU A 163 -10.08 2.63 1.86
C LEU A 163 -10.06 2.23 0.38
N SER A 164 -9.14 2.82 -0.38
CA SER A 164 -8.84 2.43 -1.75
C SER A 164 -8.10 1.07 -1.78
N PRO A 165 -8.19 0.30 -2.89
CA PRO A 165 -7.50 -1.00 -3.01
C PRO A 165 -5.98 -0.93 -2.77
N SER A 166 -5.33 0.16 -3.20
CA SER A 166 -3.90 0.39 -3.01
C SER A 166 -3.53 0.65 -1.54
N GLU A 167 -4.40 1.30 -0.77
CA GLU A 167 -4.20 1.49 0.68
C GLU A 167 -4.35 0.17 1.44
N ILE A 168 -5.28 -0.69 1.04
CA ILE A 168 -5.44 -2.03 1.63
C ILE A 168 -4.17 -2.86 1.42
N GLU A 169 -3.61 -2.87 0.21
CA GLU A 169 -2.37 -3.60 -0.10
C GLU A 169 -1.17 -3.08 0.72
N ARG A 170 -1.06 -1.76 0.89
CA ARG A 170 0.01 -1.17 1.71
C ARG A 170 -0.17 -1.44 3.19
N ARG A 171 -1.40 -1.44 3.71
CA ARG A 171 -1.67 -1.84 5.10
C ARG A 171 -1.27 -3.29 5.34
N ARG A 172 -1.59 -4.19 4.42
CA ARG A 172 -1.13 -5.59 4.48
C ARG A 172 0.40 -5.68 4.49
N THR A 173 1.07 -4.84 3.68
CA THR A 173 2.54 -4.77 3.66
C THR A 173 3.10 -4.31 5.01
N VAL A 174 2.52 -3.26 5.62
CA VAL A 174 2.93 -2.78 6.95
C VAL A 174 2.69 -3.82 8.03
N GLN A 175 1.56 -4.54 7.98
CA GLN A 175 1.27 -5.64 8.91
C GLN A 175 2.30 -6.77 8.78
N ALA A 176 2.66 -7.17 7.56
CA ALA A 176 3.69 -8.18 7.35
C ALA A 176 5.06 -7.73 7.93
N LEU A 177 5.44 -6.47 7.70
CA LEU A 177 6.67 -5.91 8.27
C LEU A 177 6.66 -5.88 9.81
N ASN A 178 5.52 -5.59 10.44
CA ASN A 178 5.38 -5.66 11.89
C ASN A 178 5.62 -7.08 12.42
N THR A 179 5.02 -8.08 11.78
CA THR A 179 5.24 -9.49 12.15
C THR A 179 6.72 -9.86 12.06
N ASP A 180 7.41 -9.41 11.02
CA ASP A 180 8.84 -9.68 10.84
C ASP A 180 9.70 -8.96 11.89
N ILE A 181 9.34 -7.73 12.28
CA ILE A 181 10.02 -6.98 13.36
C ILE A 181 9.82 -7.67 14.70
N GLU A 182 8.61 -8.14 15.01
CA GLU A 182 8.33 -8.89 16.24
C GLU A 182 9.13 -10.21 16.28
N ALA A 183 9.19 -10.93 15.16
CA ALA A 183 10.00 -12.14 15.04
C ALA A 183 11.50 -11.86 15.23
N ALA A 184 12.02 -10.78 14.62
CA ALA A 184 13.41 -10.35 14.81
C ALA A 184 13.70 -9.98 16.27
N ARG A 185 12.77 -9.27 16.94
CA ARG A 185 12.88 -8.90 18.35
C ARG A 185 12.87 -10.13 19.26
N ALA A 186 11.99 -11.09 19.02
CA ALA A 186 11.95 -12.36 19.76
C ALA A 186 13.22 -13.20 19.53
N ALA A 187 13.87 -13.09 18.36
CA ALA A 187 15.16 -13.72 18.11
C ALA A 187 16.30 -13.02 18.88
N LEU A 188 16.30 -11.69 18.92
CA LEU A 188 17.28 -10.89 19.69
C LEU A 188 17.14 -11.08 21.20
N GLN A 189 15.92 -11.21 21.72
CA GLN A 189 15.69 -11.52 23.14
C GLN A 189 16.27 -12.88 23.55
N ARG A 190 16.20 -13.87 22.66
CA ARG A 190 16.80 -15.19 22.88
C ARG A 190 18.32 -15.18 22.70
N ASN A 191 18.83 -14.35 21.78
CA ASN A 191 20.24 -14.27 21.43
C ASN A 191 20.65 -12.82 21.12
N PRO A 192 21.11 -12.03 22.12
CA PRO A 192 21.39 -10.60 21.94
C PRO A 192 22.54 -10.30 20.97
N GLY A 193 23.40 -11.28 20.68
CA GLY A 193 24.49 -11.16 19.70
C GLY A 193 24.14 -11.54 18.25
N CYS A 194 22.86 -11.82 17.94
CA CYS A 194 22.48 -12.27 16.60
C CYS A 194 22.51 -11.13 15.57
N LEU A 195 23.66 -10.91 14.93
CA LEU A 195 23.87 -9.89 13.88
C LEU A 195 22.84 -9.96 12.75
N ARG A 196 22.41 -11.17 12.38
CA ARG A 196 21.38 -11.38 11.34
C ARG A 196 20.03 -10.80 11.76
N ALA A 197 19.63 -10.99 13.02
CA ALA A 197 18.37 -10.48 13.53
C ALA A 197 18.40 -8.95 13.66
N SER A 198 19.53 -8.37 14.08
CA SER A 198 19.71 -6.90 14.10
C SER A 198 19.57 -6.30 12.69
N ARG A 199 20.30 -6.81 11.69
CA ARG A 199 20.20 -6.30 10.31
C ARG A 199 18.79 -6.42 9.74
N MET A 200 18.11 -7.53 10.01
CA MET A 200 16.73 -7.74 9.56
C MET A 200 15.76 -6.76 10.21
N MET A 201 15.96 -6.43 11.49
CA MET A 201 15.19 -5.42 12.21
C MET A 201 15.42 -4.02 11.63
N ASP A 202 16.67 -3.63 11.37
CA ASP A 202 17.02 -2.32 10.79
C ASP A 202 16.44 -2.16 9.38
N ASP A 203 16.60 -3.17 8.52
CA ASP A 203 16.04 -3.18 7.17
C ASP A 203 14.51 -3.04 7.18
N ASN A 204 13.84 -3.76 8.10
CA ASN A 204 12.38 -3.72 8.20
C ASN A 204 11.88 -2.38 8.74
N LEU A 205 12.55 -1.79 9.74
CA LEU A 205 12.26 -0.45 10.23
C LEU A 205 12.39 0.60 9.11
N GLN A 206 13.44 0.50 8.29
CA GLN A 206 13.64 1.43 7.18
C GLN A 206 12.56 1.29 6.11
N ARG A 207 12.14 0.06 5.77
CA ARG A 207 11.04 -0.20 4.84
C ARG A 207 9.71 0.31 5.39
N GLN A 208 9.46 0.13 6.69
CA GLN A 208 8.25 0.60 7.35
C GLN A 208 8.17 2.13 7.32
N ALA A 209 9.27 2.82 7.65
CA ALA A 209 9.35 4.27 7.57
C ALA A 209 9.05 4.80 6.16
N GLN A 210 9.60 4.14 5.12
CA GLN A 210 9.32 4.50 3.72
C GLN A 210 7.84 4.28 3.34
N ALA A 211 7.25 3.15 3.76
CA ALA A 211 5.85 2.84 3.50
C ALA A 211 4.90 3.85 4.17
N LEU A 212 5.20 4.24 5.42
CA LEU A 212 4.43 5.24 6.16
C LEU A 212 4.56 6.64 5.54
N ARG A 213 5.77 7.06 5.15
CA ARG A 213 5.97 8.33 4.42
C ARG A 213 5.18 8.38 3.11
N ALA A 214 5.13 7.27 2.38
CA ALA A 214 4.35 7.19 1.14
C ALA A 214 2.84 7.28 1.38
N LEU A 215 2.33 6.71 2.49
CA LEU A 215 0.93 6.86 2.89
C LEU A 215 0.62 8.30 3.29
N TYR A 216 1.49 8.92 4.11
CA TYR A 216 1.32 10.30 4.55
C TYR A 216 1.23 11.28 3.37
N LEU A 217 2.17 11.18 2.41
CA LEU A 217 2.18 12.03 1.21
C LEU A 217 0.92 11.90 0.35
N GLN A 218 0.28 10.73 0.34
CA GLN A 218 -0.97 10.53 -0.40
C GLN A 218 -2.19 11.06 0.35
N SER A 219 -2.20 10.99 1.69
CA SER A 219 -3.28 11.55 2.49
C SER A 219 -3.23 13.09 2.60
N SER A 220 -2.07 13.69 2.32
CA SER A 220 -1.87 15.15 2.37
C SER A 220 -2.15 15.86 1.03
N LEU A 221 -2.45 15.11 -0.04
CA LEU A 221 -2.84 15.61 -1.36
C LEU A 221 -4.34 15.49 -1.54
#